data_AF-A0A945K3A4-F1
#
_entry.id   AF-A0A945K3A4-F1
#
_cell.length_a   1.000
_cell.length_b   1.000
_cell.length_c   1.000
_cell.angle_alpha   90.00
_cell.angle_beta   90.00
_cell.angle_gamma   90.00
#
_symmetry.space_group_name_H-M   'P 1'
#
loop_
_entity.id
_entity.type
_entity.pdbx_description
1 polymer ?
#
loop_
_entity_poly.entity_id
_entity_poly.type
_entity_poly.pdbx_seq_one_letter_code
_entity_poly.pdbx_strand_id
1 'polypeptide(L)'
;MSRLRLLLGLLLAVTITVTVGASWLHRQWQNADEERLHLAAQLDVAMSQRQGAIEQRAAAERERLIAERQRQDALQQRSAAERQRLNAEQQRLEALSQRSAAERERLNAEQQRQEAVAQRSVAERERRNAEQQRQEAVQQRTVAEQLRLLDVGQKLATEVSRTLQQGDRAIGTLLALQAYRLTIENGGSPADPEIFEALRQAKFSIALAGHVLLGHEDEVRAVAFLDNESLVSAADDGSLRFWTLDGSAANRVLYRSPQRLQALSADRRGHFVVGGSEGSLLLWTMGDTPQYIRLDAQRDISDVAFSSSEQIAVGHLDGRVSFWPKPDVAPLSAPAKSNAAAHAQPIAVFGSAPMLAWAGYDGGVHLWNTSTPDRQPQIIGKSLGRVTALAVDVEGNQILAGTLGGDIAIWDLDDLSAPFHKLVGHASQITSLAVAAGGRLASGSLDNTIRLWNLARTDLPPVTIDHGAWVWSVVFAPDGKMIASAGADRAVRLWPTSAPAMADTLCGAMRRNLSVTEWQEYVGDDIPYQRTCDHLPEASHAQLD
;
A
#
# COMPACT_ATOMS: atom_id res chain seq x y z
N MET A 1 93.94 -117.55 -160.93
CA MET A 1 93.58 -116.16 -161.24
C MET A 1 92.09 -115.98 -160.92
N SER A 2 91.69 -115.51 -159.74
CA SER A 2 91.18 -114.13 -159.55
C SER A 2 91.10 -113.76 -158.05
N ARG A 3 91.91 -114.45 -157.22
CA ARG A 3 92.24 -114.08 -155.83
C ARG A 3 93.21 -112.89 -155.85
N LEU A 4 92.70 -111.65 -155.94
CA LEU A 4 93.43 -110.43 -155.51
C LEU A 4 92.61 -109.12 -155.59
N ARG A 5 91.43 -109.09 -156.23
CA ARG A 5 90.77 -107.80 -156.58
C ARG A 5 89.53 -107.39 -155.77
N LEU A 6 88.92 -108.23 -154.93
CA LEU A 6 87.72 -107.82 -154.15
C LEU A 6 87.96 -107.66 -152.64
N LEU A 7 89.05 -108.20 -152.11
CA LEU A 7 89.48 -107.98 -150.72
C LEU A 7 89.94 -106.52 -150.45
N LEU A 8 90.19 -105.72 -151.50
CA LEU A 8 90.51 -104.28 -151.36
C LEU A 8 89.27 -103.37 -151.26
N GLY A 9 88.07 -103.85 -151.64
CA GLY A 9 86.84 -103.04 -151.57
C GLY A 9 86.25 -102.91 -150.17
N LEU A 10 86.50 -103.90 -149.31
CA LEU A 10 85.89 -104.00 -147.97
C LEU A 10 86.63 -103.19 -146.90
N LEU A 11 87.89 -102.81 -147.13
CA LEU A 11 88.70 -102.04 -146.18
C LEU A 11 88.52 -100.52 -146.29
N LEU A 12 88.10 -99.99 -147.45
CA LEU A 12 87.94 -98.54 -147.63
C LEU A 12 86.57 -98.00 -147.14
N ALA A 13 85.55 -98.87 -147.04
CA ALA A 13 84.22 -98.47 -146.59
C ALA A 13 84.09 -98.34 -145.06
N VAL A 14 84.95 -99.01 -144.29
CA VAL A 14 84.91 -99.02 -142.81
C VAL A 14 85.57 -97.76 -142.22
N THR A 15 86.46 -97.09 -142.94
CA THR A 15 87.17 -95.90 -142.44
C THR A 15 86.39 -94.59 -142.60
N ILE A 16 85.39 -94.51 -143.49
CA ILE A 16 84.65 -93.26 -143.75
C ILE A 16 83.44 -93.10 -142.82
N THR A 17 82.89 -94.18 -142.27
CA THR A 17 81.72 -94.10 -141.37
C THR A 17 82.07 -93.76 -139.92
N VAL A 18 83.28 -94.06 -139.46
CA VAL A 18 83.71 -93.77 -138.07
C VAL A 18 84.03 -92.28 -137.86
N THR A 19 84.47 -91.56 -138.89
CA THR A 19 84.86 -90.14 -138.77
C THR A 19 83.66 -89.18 -138.80
N VAL A 20 82.53 -89.54 -139.41
CA VAL A 20 81.32 -88.70 -139.41
C VAL A 20 80.54 -88.80 -138.09
N GLY A 21 80.61 -89.94 -137.38
CA GLY A 21 79.93 -90.14 -136.09
C GLY A 21 80.51 -89.32 -134.93
N ALA A 22 81.83 -89.09 -134.90
CA ALA A 22 82.48 -88.37 -133.80
C ALA A 22 82.21 -86.85 -133.81
N SER A 23 82.05 -86.23 -134.99
CA SER A 23 81.81 -84.78 -135.10
C SER A 23 80.38 -84.35 -134.75
N TRP A 24 79.39 -85.26 -134.79
CA TRP A 24 78.01 -84.96 -134.40
C TRP A 24 77.82 -84.92 -132.87
N LEU A 25 78.50 -85.79 -132.14
CA LEU A 25 78.44 -85.85 -130.67
C LEU A 25 79.13 -84.66 -129.97
N HIS A 26 80.17 -84.06 -130.58
CA HIS A 26 80.83 -82.89 -129.98
C HIS A 26 79.98 -81.61 -130.04
N ARG A 27 79.13 -81.44 -131.08
CA ARG A 27 78.21 -80.28 -131.21
C ARG A 27 77.04 -80.32 -130.22
N GLN A 28 76.59 -81.49 -129.80
CA GLN A 28 75.48 -81.61 -128.85
C GLN A 28 75.88 -81.21 -127.41
N TRP A 29 77.15 -81.35 -127.04
CA TRP A 29 77.60 -81.02 -125.68
C TRP A 29 77.76 -79.51 -125.43
N GLN A 30 78.12 -78.70 -126.42
CA GLN A 30 78.29 -77.26 -126.22
C GLN A 30 76.95 -76.50 -126.02
N ASN A 31 75.85 -76.97 -126.61
CA ASN A 31 74.55 -76.30 -126.46
C ASN A 31 73.89 -76.53 -125.09
N ALA A 32 74.31 -77.54 -124.33
CA ALA A 32 73.69 -77.86 -123.03
C ALA A 32 74.19 -76.99 -121.85
N ASP A 33 75.33 -76.31 -122.01
CA ASP A 33 75.93 -75.52 -120.92
C ASP A 33 75.45 -74.05 -120.89
N GLU A 34 75.05 -73.48 -122.03
CA GLU A 34 74.52 -72.11 -122.10
C GLU A 34 73.11 -71.97 -121.50
N GLU A 35 72.26 -73.01 -121.56
CA GLU A 35 70.91 -72.96 -120.96
C GLU A 35 70.92 -72.97 -119.42
N ARG A 36 71.95 -73.55 -118.78
CA ARG A 36 72.00 -73.66 -117.31
C ARG A 36 72.33 -72.35 -116.61
N LEU A 37 73.13 -71.48 -117.22
CA LEU A 37 73.50 -70.18 -116.66
C LEU A 37 72.35 -69.16 -116.72
N HIS A 38 71.47 -69.26 -117.71
CA HIS A 38 70.35 -68.32 -117.87
C HIS A 38 69.20 -68.57 -116.86
N LEU A 39 68.99 -69.83 -116.45
CA LEU A 39 67.99 -70.23 -115.45
C LEU A 39 68.38 -69.84 -114.02
N ALA A 40 69.67 -69.82 -113.68
CA ALA A 40 70.14 -69.46 -112.34
C ALA A 40 69.91 -67.96 -112.02
N ALA A 41 70.08 -67.07 -113.01
CA ALA A 41 69.89 -65.63 -112.82
C ALA A 41 68.43 -65.20 -112.62
N GLN A 42 67.46 -65.93 -113.23
CA GLN A 42 66.04 -65.62 -113.06
C GLN A 42 65.48 -66.04 -111.69
N LEU A 43 66.08 -67.04 -111.04
CA LEU A 43 65.64 -67.50 -109.73
C LEU A 43 65.95 -66.49 -108.61
N ASP A 44 67.08 -65.79 -108.69
CA ASP A 44 67.56 -64.90 -107.63
C ASP A 44 66.73 -63.60 -107.55
N VAL A 45 66.32 -63.06 -108.70
CA VAL A 45 65.41 -61.90 -108.78
C VAL A 45 64.02 -62.24 -108.25
N ALA A 46 63.51 -63.44 -108.55
CA ALA A 46 62.21 -63.90 -108.05
C ALA A 46 62.21 -64.13 -106.54
N MET A 47 63.34 -64.58 -105.95
CA MET A 47 63.46 -64.74 -104.51
C MET A 47 63.51 -63.39 -103.76
N SER A 48 64.22 -62.40 -104.28
CA SER A 48 64.29 -61.05 -103.69
C SER A 48 62.92 -60.34 -103.65
N GLN A 49 62.15 -60.41 -104.75
CA GLN A 49 60.80 -59.82 -104.81
C GLN A 49 59.82 -60.49 -103.84
N ARG A 50 59.95 -61.81 -103.65
CA ARG A 50 59.14 -62.56 -102.68
C ARG A 50 59.48 -62.17 -101.24
N GLN A 51 60.75 -61.92 -100.93
CA GLN A 51 61.20 -61.46 -99.61
C GLN A 51 60.59 -60.09 -99.26
N GLY A 52 60.65 -59.11 -100.19
CA GLY A 52 60.07 -57.78 -99.97
C GLY A 52 58.55 -57.79 -99.80
N ALA A 53 57.84 -58.66 -100.52
CA ALA A 53 56.40 -58.82 -100.36
C ALA A 53 56.00 -59.46 -99.01
N ILE A 54 56.84 -60.32 -98.44
CA ILE A 54 56.63 -60.91 -97.11
C ILE A 54 56.83 -59.85 -96.01
N GLU A 55 57.86 -59.02 -96.12
CA GLU A 55 58.14 -57.97 -95.13
C GLU A 55 57.06 -56.88 -95.11
N GLN A 56 56.54 -56.46 -96.27
CA GLN A 56 55.43 -55.50 -96.32
C GLN A 56 54.12 -56.07 -95.74
N ARG A 57 53.84 -57.37 -95.95
CA ARG A 57 52.70 -58.03 -95.31
C ARG A 57 52.87 -58.10 -93.80
N ALA A 58 54.08 -58.44 -93.32
CA ALA A 58 54.38 -58.46 -91.90
C ALA A 58 54.29 -57.06 -91.25
N ALA A 59 54.69 -56.00 -91.95
CA ALA A 59 54.56 -54.62 -91.47
C ALA A 59 53.09 -54.17 -91.39
N ALA A 60 52.30 -54.42 -92.43
CA ALA A 60 50.87 -54.12 -92.44
C ALA A 60 50.08 -54.92 -91.37
N GLU A 61 50.50 -56.16 -91.10
CA GLU A 61 49.91 -56.99 -90.05
C GLU A 61 50.27 -56.48 -88.64
N ARG A 62 51.50 -56.00 -88.44
CA ARG A 62 51.90 -55.32 -87.18
C ARG A 62 51.10 -54.04 -86.93
N GLU A 63 50.90 -53.21 -87.96
CA GLU A 63 50.09 -51.98 -87.82
C GLU A 63 48.62 -52.29 -87.54
N ARG A 64 48.05 -53.32 -88.17
CA ARG A 64 46.69 -53.79 -87.86
C ARG A 64 46.58 -54.24 -86.41
N LEU A 65 47.53 -55.03 -85.92
CA LEU A 65 47.55 -55.48 -84.53
C LEU A 65 47.70 -54.34 -83.53
N ILE A 66 48.50 -53.30 -83.85
CA ILE A 66 48.62 -52.09 -83.03
C ILE A 66 47.31 -51.31 -83.02
N ALA A 67 46.70 -51.09 -84.19
CA ALA A 67 45.42 -50.39 -84.29
C ALA A 67 44.28 -51.15 -83.60
N GLU A 68 44.28 -52.49 -83.69
CA GLU A 68 43.31 -53.35 -83.03
C GLU A 68 43.49 -53.33 -81.51
N ARG A 69 44.74 -53.35 -81.02
CA ARG A 69 45.05 -53.19 -79.59
C ARG A 69 44.63 -51.82 -79.07
N GLN A 70 44.93 -50.73 -79.79
CA GLN A 70 44.47 -49.38 -79.44
C GLN A 70 42.94 -49.27 -79.42
N ARG A 71 42.25 -49.94 -80.36
CA ARG A 71 40.79 -50.01 -80.38
C ARG A 71 40.24 -50.76 -79.17
N GLN A 72 40.87 -51.87 -78.78
CA GLN A 72 40.51 -52.62 -77.57
C GLN A 72 40.75 -51.79 -76.30
N ASP A 73 41.89 -51.11 -76.20
CA ASP A 73 42.20 -50.23 -75.07
C ASP A 73 41.21 -49.06 -74.98
N ALA A 74 40.86 -48.44 -76.12
CA ALA A 74 39.86 -47.38 -76.17
C ALA A 74 38.45 -47.88 -75.76
N LEU A 75 38.08 -49.11 -76.14
CA LEU A 75 36.83 -49.74 -75.71
C LEU A 75 36.86 -50.06 -74.20
N GLN A 76 37.98 -50.55 -73.69
CA GLN A 76 38.15 -50.79 -72.25
C GLN A 76 38.04 -49.49 -71.46
N GLN A 77 38.72 -48.42 -71.90
CA GLN A 77 38.64 -47.09 -71.28
C GLN A 77 37.21 -46.53 -71.33
N ARG A 78 36.50 -46.68 -72.45
CA ARG A 78 35.08 -46.30 -72.53
C ARG A 78 34.22 -47.10 -71.55
N SER A 79 34.40 -48.41 -71.47
CA SER A 79 33.66 -49.26 -70.53
C SER A 79 33.98 -48.95 -69.06
N ALA A 80 35.23 -48.52 -68.78
CA ALA A 80 35.66 -48.11 -67.45
C ALA A 80 35.10 -46.74 -67.08
N ALA A 81 35.11 -45.79 -68.01
CA ALA A 81 34.50 -44.47 -67.84
C ALA A 81 32.98 -44.56 -67.68
N GLU A 82 32.32 -45.46 -68.41
CA GLU A 82 30.88 -45.72 -68.27
C GLU A 82 30.55 -46.34 -66.91
N ARG A 83 31.34 -47.30 -66.44
CA ARG A 83 31.22 -47.84 -65.07
C ARG A 83 31.44 -46.78 -64.00
N GLN A 84 32.42 -45.90 -64.17
CA GLN A 84 32.64 -44.77 -63.26
C GLN A 84 31.47 -43.80 -63.26
N ARG A 85 30.90 -43.50 -64.44
CA ARG A 85 29.73 -42.64 -64.57
C ARG A 85 28.51 -43.24 -63.86
N LEU A 86 28.25 -44.53 -64.07
CA LEU A 86 27.15 -45.24 -63.41
C LEU A 86 27.34 -45.29 -61.89
N ASN A 87 28.56 -45.57 -61.41
CA ASN A 87 28.87 -45.53 -59.99
C ASN A 87 28.69 -44.13 -59.39
N ALA A 88 29.13 -43.08 -60.09
CA ALA A 88 28.95 -41.70 -59.66
C ALA A 88 27.47 -41.29 -59.66
N GLU A 89 26.68 -41.77 -60.63
CA GLU A 89 25.24 -41.55 -60.70
C GLU A 89 24.51 -42.26 -59.56
N GLN A 90 24.89 -43.51 -59.25
CA GLN A 90 24.36 -44.24 -58.10
C GLN A 90 24.70 -43.54 -56.78
N GLN A 91 25.94 -43.12 -56.58
CA GLN A 91 26.35 -42.34 -55.40
C GLN A 91 25.57 -41.02 -55.28
N ARG A 92 25.30 -40.36 -56.41
CA ARG A 92 24.48 -39.14 -56.43
C ARG A 92 23.05 -39.42 -56.01
N LEU A 93 22.44 -40.52 -56.48
CA LEU A 93 21.08 -40.91 -56.10
C LEU A 93 21.00 -41.29 -54.62
N GLU A 94 21.99 -42.04 -54.11
CA GLU A 94 22.11 -42.37 -52.68
C GLU A 94 22.26 -41.11 -51.83
N ALA A 95 23.12 -40.17 -52.24
CA ALA A 95 23.29 -38.89 -51.56
C ALA A 95 22.00 -38.04 -51.57
N LEU A 96 21.23 -38.05 -52.66
CA LEU A 96 19.93 -37.38 -52.74
C LEU A 96 18.90 -38.05 -51.81
N SER A 97 18.87 -39.39 -51.77
CA SER A 97 18.01 -40.13 -50.85
C SER A 97 18.35 -39.81 -49.39
N GLN A 98 19.62 -39.85 -49.02
CA GLN A 98 20.08 -39.48 -47.67
C GLN A 98 19.74 -38.04 -47.31
N ARG A 99 19.91 -37.09 -48.24
CA ARG A 99 19.49 -35.69 -48.03
C ARG A 99 18.00 -35.58 -47.79
N SER A 100 17.17 -36.27 -48.57
CA SER A 100 15.71 -36.28 -48.39
C SER A 100 15.29 -36.91 -47.05
N ALA A 101 16.00 -37.95 -46.60
CA ALA A 101 15.76 -38.58 -45.31
C ALA A 101 16.14 -37.64 -44.14
N ALA A 102 17.32 -37.02 -44.21
CA ALA A 102 17.77 -36.04 -43.23
C ALA A 102 16.87 -34.81 -43.19
N GLU A 103 16.32 -34.37 -44.32
CA GLU A 103 15.36 -33.26 -44.38
C GLU A 103 14.02 -33.64 -43.70
N ARG A 104 13.51 -34.86 -43.91
CA ARG A 104 12.33 -35.35 -43.19
C ARG A 104 12.56 -35.44 -41.68
N GLU A 105 13.72 -35.94 -41.24
CA GLU A 105 14.08 -35.98 -39.82
C GLU A 105 14.17 -34.58 -39.22
N ARG A 106 14.78 -33.63 -39.95
CA ARG A 106 14.85 -32.23 -39.53
C ARG A 106 13.46 -31.62 -39.38
N LEU A 107 12.56 -31.83 -40.34
CA LEU A 107 11.19 -31.33 -40.28
C LEU A 107 10.41 -31.95 -39.11
N ASN A 108 10.54 -33.27 -38.90
CA ASN A 108 9.92 -33.95 -37.76
C ASN A 108 10.45 -33.41 -36.42
N ALA A 109 11.77 -33.20 -36.30
CA ALA A 109 12.39 -32.63 -35.11
C ALA A 109 11.95 -31.17 -34.88
N GLU A 110 11.79 -30.39 -35.95
CA GLU A 110 11.28 -29.02 -35.88
C GLU A 110 9.81 -28.98 -35.42
N GLN A 111 8.97 -29.88 -35.94
CA GLN A 111 7.59 -30.02 -35.48
C GLN A 111 7.53 -30.40 -33.98
N GLN A 112 8.30 -31.39 -33.55
CA GLN A 112 8.37 -31.78 -32.13
C GLN A 112 8.85 -30.64 -31.24
N ARG A 113 9.80 -29.81 -31.71
CA ARG A 113 10.23 -28.61 -30.99
C ARG A 113 9.11 -27.59 -30.87
N GLN A 114 8.34 -27.35 -31.94
CA GLN A 114 7.21 -26.43 -31.91
C GLN A 114 6.11 -26.92 -30.95
N GLU A 115 5.79 -28.21 -30.97
CA GLU A 115 4.84 -28.84 -30.04
C GLU A 115 5.33 -28.73 -28.59
N ALA A 116 6.62 -28.98 -28.32
CA ALA A 116 7.20 -28.83 -26.99
C ALA A 116 7.18 -27.38 -26.49
N VAL A 117 7.45 -26.40 -27.37
CA VAL A 117 7.34 -24.96 -27.05
C VAL A 117 5.89 -24.58 -26.76
N ALA A 118 4.94 -25.08 -27.55
CA ALA A 118 3.51 -24.83 -27.33
C ALA A 118 3.06 -25.41 -25.98
N GLN A 119 3.40 -26.67 -25.67
CA GLN A 119 3.11 -27.30 -24.39
C GLN A 119 3.75 -26.55 -23.21
N ARG A 120 4.99 -26.09 -23.37
CA ARG A 120 5.67 -25.28 -22.36
C ARG A 120 4.94 -23.96 -22.09
N SER A 121 4.47 -23.27 -23.14
CA SER A 121 3.74 -22.01 -22.96
C SER A 121 2.39 -22.20 -22.26
N VAL A 122 1.69 -23.31 -22.53
CA VAL A 122 0.47 -23.70 -21.80
C VAL A 122 0.79 -23.99 -20.34
N ALA A 123 1.80 -24.81 -20.06
CA ALA A 123 2.22 -25.12 -18.69
C ALA A 123 2.67 -23.88 -17.90
N GLU A 124 3.37 -22.94 -18.56
CA GLU A 124 3.74 -21.65 -17.95
C GLU A 124 2.51 -20.79 -17.64
N ARG A 125 1.50 -20.78 -18.51
CA ARG A 125 0.23 -20.07 -18.27
C ARG A 125 -0.56 -20.69 -17.11
N GLU A 126 -0.67 -22.01 -17.07
CA GLU A 126 -1.32 -22.74 -15.97
C GLU A 126 -0.61 -22.49 -14.64
N ARG A 127 0.73 -22.51 -14.63
CA ARG A 127 1.53 -22.19 -13.44
C ARG A 127 1.26 -20.77 -12.94
N ARG A 128 1.21 -19.78 -13.84
CA ARG A 128 0.88 -18.38 -13.47
C ARG A 128 -0.53 -18.27 -12.89
N ASN A 129 -1.51 -18.93 -13.51
CA ASN A 129 -2.89 -18.95 -13.00
C ASN A 129 -2.97 -19.59 -11.61
N ALA A 130 -2.28 -20.72 -11.39
CA ALA A 130 -2.23 -21.40 -10.10
C ALA A 130 -1.52 -20.56 -9.03
N GLU A 131 -0.46 -19.83 -9.39
CA GLU A 131 0.24 -18.91 -8.50
C GLU A 131 -0.63 -17.71 -8.11
N GLN A 132 -1.37 -17.14 -9.06
CA GLN A 132 -2.33 -16.08 -8.79
C GLN A 132 -3.44 -16.56 -7.84
N GLN A 133 -4.05 -17.73 -8.11
CA GLN A 133 -5.07 -18.31 -7.23
C GLN A 133 -4.53 -18.58 -5.82
N ARG A 134 -3.27 -19.02 -5.71
CA ARG A 134 -2.62 -19.21 -4.41
C ARG A 134 -2.44 -17.88 -3.68
N GLN A 135 -2.04 -16.81 -4.37
CA GLN A 135 -1.89 -15.48 -3.78
C GLN A 135 -3.25 -14.94 -3.31
N GLU A 136 -4.29 -15.06 -4.14
CA GLU A 136 -5.66 -14.68 -3.79
C GLU A 136 -6.17 -15.48 -2.57
N ALA A 137 -5.93 -16.79 -2.52
CA ALA A 137 -6.31 -17.63 -1.39
C ALA A 137 -5.55 -17.27 -0.10
N VAL A 138 -4.27 -16.93 -0.18
CA VAL A 138 -3.48 -16.45 0.97
C VAL A 138 -4.04 -15.11 1.45
N GLN A 139 -4.31 -14.17 0.54
CA GLN A 139 -4.89 -12.87 0.89
C GLN A 139 -6.26 -13.02 1.54
N GLN A 140 -7.13 -13.88 0.98
CA GLN A 140 -8.44 -14.18 1.57
C GLN A 140 -8.32 -14.78 2.97
N ARG A 141 -7.36 -15.69 3.20
CA ARG A 141 -7.10 -16.23 4.53
C ARG A 141 -6.63 -15.15 5.52
N THR A 142 -5.73 -14.27 5.10
CA THR A 142 -5.27 -13.16 5.94
C THR A 142 -6.41 -12.22 6.31
N VAL A 143 -7.24 -11.83 5.34
CA VAL A 143 -8.40 -10.96 5.58
C VAL A 143 -9.43 -11.67 6.48
N ALA A 144 -9.68 -12.96 6.26
CA ALA A 144 -10.58 -13.74 7.11
C ALA A 144 -10.09 -13.81 8.56
N GLU A 145 -8.79 -14.00 8.77
CA GLU A 145 -8.20 -14.01 10.11
C GLU A 145 -8.28 -12.63 10.78
N GLN A 146 -8.02 -11.54 10.04
CA GLN A 146 -8.19 -10.18 10.55
C GLN A 146 -9.64 -9.93 11.02
N LEU A 147 -10.62 -10.25 10.17
CA LEU A 147 -12.04 -10.09 10.53
C LEU A 147 -12.44 -10.96 11.73
N ARG A 148 -11.89 -12.17 11.83
CA ARG A 148 -12.10 -13.05 12.98
C ARG A 148 -11.55 -12.45 14.27
N LEU A 149 -10.34 -11.89 14.24
CA LEU A 149 -9.72 -11.27 15.41
C LEU A 149 -10.44 -9.97 15.83
N LEU A 150 -10.99 -9.21 14.87
CA LEU A 150 -11.86 -8.07 15.16
C LEU A 150 -13.15 -8.49 15.87
N ASP A 151 -13.80 -9.58 15.42
CA ASP A 151 -14.98 -10.16 16.07
C ASP A 151 -14.68 -10.64 17.50
N VAL A 152 -13.50 -11.25 17.72
CA VAL A 152 -13.03 -11.58 19.08
C VAL A 152 -12.86 -10.32 19.93
N GLY A 153 -12.26 -9.25 19.39
CA GLY A 153 -12.13 -7.96 20.06
C GLY A 153 -13.48 -7.40 20.52
N GLN A 154 -14.50 -7.41 19.67
CA GLN A 154 -15.86 -6.95 20.02
C GLN A 154 -16.53 -7.84 21.07
N LYS A 155 -16.37 -9.16 20.97
CA LYS A 155 -16.87 -10.10 22.00
C LYS A 155 -16.23 -9.84 23.36
N LEU A 156 -14.93 -9.61 23.41
CA LEU A 156 -14.24 -9.23 24.64
C LEU A 156 -14.76 -7.89 25.18
N ALA A 157 -14.99 -6.89 24.32
CA ALA A 157 -15.57 -5.62 24.75
C ALA A 157 -16.96 -5.78 25.39
N THR A 158 -17.78 -6.68 24.85
CA THR A 158 -19.09 -7.02 25.41
C THR A 158 -18.97 -7.79 26.73
N GLU A 159 -17.97 -8.66 26.86
CA GLU A 159 -17.65 -9.41 28.09
C GLU A 159 -17.32 -8.47 29.26
N VAL A 160 -16.57 -7.39 29.00
CA VAL A 160 -16.10 -6.42 30.01
C VAL A 160 -17.23 -5.97 30.93
N SER A 161 -18.37 -5.55 30.39
CA SER A 161 -19.49 -5.08 31.22
C SER A 161 -19.97 -6.12 32.22
N ARG A 162 -20.00 -7.39 31.81
CA ARG A 162 -20.42 -8.51 32.68
C ARG A 162 -19.37 -8.82 33.73
N THR A 163 -18.09 -8.89 33.35
CA THR A 163 -16.99 -9.16 34.28
C THR A 163 -16.91 -8.07 35.37
N LEU A 164 -17.06 -6.80 34.96
CA LEU A 164 -17.08 -5.66 35.88
C LEU A 164 -18.30 -5.70 36.83
N GLN A 165 -19.48 -6.10 36.35
CA GLN A 165 -20.67 -6.27 37.19
C GLN A 165 -20.53 -7.41 38.21
N GLN A 166 -19.79 -8.46 37.88
CA GLN A 166 -19.49 -9.57 38.78
C GLN A 166 -18.44 -9.21 39.86
N GLY A 167 -17.82 -8.03 39.76
CA GLY A 167 -16.88 -7.51 40.75
C GLY A 167 -15.41 -7.75 40.41
N ASP A 168 -15.09 -8.46 39.32
CA ASP A 168 -13.72 -8.69 38.90
C ASP A 168 -13.19 -7.54 38.03
N ARG A 169 -12.76 -6.48 38.72
CA ARG A 169 -12.30 -5.23 38.10
C ARG A 169 -10.98 -5.39 37.36
N ALA A 170 -10.08 -6.23 37.87
CA ALA A 170 -8.76 -6.42 37.29
C ALA A 170 -8.87 -7.19 35.96
N ILE A 171 -9.62 -8.30 35.95
CA ILE A 171 -9.85 -9.05 34.71
C ILE A 171 -10.65 -8.21 33.73
N GLY A 172 -11.77 -7.60 34.14
CA GLY A 172 -12.55 -6.74 33.24
C GLY A 172 -11.73 -5.61 32.61
N THR A 173 -10.77 -5.03 33.35
CA THR A 173 -9.84 -4.02 32.80
C THR A 173 -8.87 -4.60 31.78
N LEU A 174 -8.29 -5.77 32.05
CA LEU A 174 -7.40 -6.46 31.10
C LEU A 174 -8.14 -6.90 29.83
N LEU A 175 -9.39 -7.35 29.95
CA LEU A 175 -10.23 -7.68 28.79
C LEU A 175 -10.52 -6.46 27.93
N ALA A 176 -10.82 -5.30 28.53
CA ALA A 176 -11.04 -4.06 27.80
C ALA A 176 -9.79 -3.61 27.03
N LEU A 177 -8.63 -3.70 27.69
CA LEU A 177 -7.34 -3.41 27.07
C LEU A 177 -7.01 -4.40 25.94
N GLN A 178 -7.32 -5.69 26.12
CA GLN A 178 -7.08 -6.71 25.11
C GLN A 178 -8.01 -6.56 23.91
N ALA A 179 -9.29 -6.25 24.14
CA ALA A 179 -10.26 -5.91 23.11
C ALA A 179 -9.73 -4.74 22.25
N TYR A 180 -9.27 -3.67 22.89
CA TYR A 180 -8.67 -2.53 22.22
C TYR A 180 -7.45 -2.93 21.37
N ARG A 181 -6.51 -3.67 21.96
CA ARG A 181 -5.30 -4.11 21.26
C ARG A 181 -5.61 -4.95 20.01
N LEU A 182 -6.47 -5.97 20.15
CA LEU A 182 -6.88 -6.82 19.02
C LEU A 182 -7.55 -6.01 17.92
N THR A 183 -8.38 -5.03 18.29
CA THR A 183 -9.03 -4.15 17.31
C THR A 183 -7.99 -3.35 16.52
N ILE A 184 -7.03 -2.70 17.19
CA ILE A 184 -6.05 -1.83 16.52
C ILE A 184 -5.05 -2.63 15.68
N GLU A 185 -4.52 -3.75 16.20
CA GLU A 185 -3.54 -4.58 15.50
C GLU A 185 -4.12 -5.22 14.21
N ASN A 186 -5.44 -5.38 14.14
CA ASN A 186 -6.14 -5.96 13.00
C ASN A 186 -6.85 -4.92 12.11
N GLY A 187 -6.49 -3.64 12.22
CA GLY A 187 -6.97 -2.58 11.33
C GLY A 187 -8.34 -1.99 11.67
N GLY A 188 -8.87 -2.30 12.86
CA GLY A 188 -10.09 -1.70 13.40
C GLY A 188 -9.88 -0.27 13.89
N SER A 189 -10.99 0.43 14.15
CA SER A 189 -10.97 1.85 14.53
C SER A 189 -10.77 2.03 16.04
N PRO A 190 -9.88 2.91 16.50
CA PRO A 190 -9.82 3.32 17.92
C PRO A 190 -11.04 4.11 18.37
N ALA A 191 -11.89 4.55 17.43
CA ALA A 191 -13.16 5.20 17.70
C ALA A 191 -14.35 4.23 17.63
N ASP A 192 -14.11 2.92 17.63
CA ASP A 192 -15.16 1.92 17.75
C ASP A 192 -15.93 2.16 19.08
N PRO A 193 -17.26 2.39 19.03
CA PRO A 193 -18.04 2.71 20.22
C PRO A 193 -18.01 1.63 21.31
N GLU A 194 -17.99 0.35 20.94
CA GLU A 194 -18.00 -0.76 21.90
C GLU A 194 -16.65 -0.85 22.62
N ILE A 195 -15.56 -0.71 21.86
CA ILE A 195 -14.20 -0.71 22.42
C ILE A 195 -13.99 0.49 23.33
N PHE A 196 -14.44 1.68 22.90
CA PHE A 196 -14.34 2.88 23.71
C PHE A 196 -15.13 2.72 25.02
N GLU A 197 -16.35 2.20 24.94
CA GLU A 197 -17.21 1.99 26.11
C GLU A 197 -16.62 0.95 27.08
N ALA A 198 -16.05 -0.14 26.57
CA ALA A 198 -15.37 -1.13 27.41
C ALA A 198 -14.19 -0.53 28.19
N LEU A 199 -13.30 0.22 27.51
CA LEU A 199 -12.19 0.93 28.16
C LEU A 199 -12.69 1.96 29.17
N ARG A 200 -13.78 2.66 28.85
CA ARG A 200 -14.39 3.65 29.74
C ARG A 200 -14.89 2.99 31.02
N GLN A 201 -15.69 1.93 30.91
CA GLN A 201 -16.22 1.19 32.06
C GLN A 201 -15.10 0.63 32.94
N ALA A 202 -14.07 0.03 32.32
CA ALA A 202 -12.89 -0.46 33.02
C ALA A 202 -12.23 0.65 33.85
N LYS A 203 -12.01 1.82 33.24
CA LYS A 203 -11.40 2.97 33.92
C LYS A 203 -12.23 3.48 35.09
N PHE A 204 -13.56 3.52 34.95
CA PHE A 204 -14.45 3.89 36.05
C PHE A 204 -14.42 2.87 37.20
N SER A 205 -14.27 1.59 36.88
CA SER A 205 -14.30 0.53 37.89
C SER A 205 -13.11 0.54 38.84
N ILE A 206 -11.91 0.88 38.36
CA ILE A 206 -10.68 0.81 39.16
C ILE A 206 -10.45 2.02 40.07
N ALA A 207 -11.43 2.94 40.15
CA ALA A 207 -11.44 4.08 41.08
C ALA A 207 -10.08 4.80 41.16
N LEU A 208 -9.44 4.99 40.00
CA LEU A 208 -8.25 5.84 39.90
C LEU A 208 -8.61 7.19 40.54
N ALA A 209 -8.05 7.44 41.72
CA ALA A 209 -8.40 8.56 42.57
C ALA A 209 -8.17 9.85 41.79
N GLY A 210 -9.23 10.65 41.59
CA GLY A 210 -9.15 11.93 40.87
C GLY A 210 -10.24 12.19 39.83
N HIS A 211 -11.12 11.23 39.52
CA HIS A 211 -12.12 11.41 38.46
C HIS A 211 -13.36 12.23 38.84
N VAL A 212 -13.64 12.37 40.13
CA VAL A 212 -14.76 13.17 40.64
C VAL A 212 -14.23 14.07 41.73
N LEU A 213 -14.25 15.37 41.47
CA LEU A 213 -13.81 16.41 42.38
C LEU A 213 -15.05 16.95 43.12
N LEU A 214 -15.10 16.69 44.42
CA LEU A 214 -16.22 17.04 45.29
C LEU A 214 -15.83 18.19 46.22
N GLY A 215 -16.77 19.09 46.49
CA GLY A 215 -16.60 20.16 47.45
C GLY A 215 -17.60 21.30 47.32
N HIS A 216 -18.16 21.52 46.12
CA HIS A 216 -19.24 22.50 45.97
C HIS A 216 -20.51 22.06 46.69
N GLU A 217 -21.21 23.01 47.28
CA GLU A 217 -22.46 22.80 48.02
C GLU A 217 -23.69 22.89 47.10
N ASP A 218 -23.52 23.52 45.93
CA ASP A 218 -24.54 23.76 44.90
C ASP A 218 -23.98 23.50 43.47
N GLU A 219 -24.81 23.68 42.44
CA GLU A 219 -24.49 23.36 41.04
C GLU A 219 -23.19 24.01 40.57
N VAL A 220 -22.32 23.24 39.90
CA VAL A 220 -21.07 23.79 39.34
C VAL A 220 -21.36 24.32 37.94
N ARG A 221 -21.29 25.64 37.78
CA ARG A 221 -21.68 26.36 36.55
C ARG A 221 -20.58 26.36 35.50
N ALA A 222 -19.33 26.52 35.92
CA ALA A 222 -18.23 26.67 34.99
C ALA A 222 -16.95 26.03 35.52
N VAL A 223 -16.16 25.46 34.61
CA VAL A 223 -14.86 24.85 34.87
C VAL A 223 -13.86 25.31 33.81
N ALA A 224 -12.60 25.50 34.18
CA ALA A 224 -11.52 25.84 33.26
C ALA A 224 -10.21 25.20 33.71
N PHE A 225 -9.48 24.57 32.78
CA PHE A 225 -8.10 24.14 33.03
C PHE A 225 -7.17 25.35 33.02
N LEU A 226 -6.22 25.36 33.95
CA LEU A 226 -5.12 26.34 33.96
C LEU A 226 -3.88 25.75 33.28
N ASP A 227 -3.65 24.46 33.50
CA ASP A 227 -2.64 23.64 32.84
C ASP A 227 -3.16 22.17 32.78
N ASN A 228 -2.29 21.19 32.51
CA ASN A 228 -2.69 19.77 32.47
C ASN A 228 -2.84 19.13 33.86
N GLU A 229 -2.42 19.81 34.92
CA GLU A 229 -2.36 19.30 36.29
C GLU A 229 -3.22 20.11 37.28
N SER A 230 -3.84 21.19 36.83
CA SER A 230 -4.67 22.05 37.66
C SER A 230 -5.85 22.66 36.91
N LEU A 231 -6.95 22.84 37.63
CA LEU A 231 -8.16 23.47 37.12
C LEU A 231 -8.84 24.30 38.20
N VAL A 232 -9.73 25.18 37.75
CA VAL A 232 -10.60 25.99 38.60
C VAL A 232 -12.06 25.73 38.27
N SER A 233 -12.93 25.83 39.28
CA SER A 233 -14.37 25.69 39.12
C SER A 233 -15.14 26.75 39.90
N ALA A 234 -16.26 27.17 39.34
CA ALA A 234 -17.16 28.18 39.88
C ALA A 234 -18.59 27.62 39.96
N ALA A 235 -19.28 27.92 41.06
CA ALA A 235 -20.58 27.31 41.37
C ALA A 235 -21.62 28.29 41.91
N ASP A 236 -22.86 27.81 41.97
CA ASP A 236 -24.01 28.56 42.50
C ASP A 236 -23.92 28.83 44.01
N ASP A 237 -23.09 28.06 44.73
CA ASP A 237 -22.76 28.30 46.14
C ASP A 237 -21.86 29.54 46.37
N GLY A 238 -21.53 30.25 45.28
CA GLY A 238 -20.68 31.42 45.27
C GLY A 238 -19.19 31.14 45.45
N SER A 239 -18.79 29.87 45.56
CA SER A 239 -17.38 29.50 45.73
C SER A 239 -16.66 29.34 44.41
N LEU A 240 -15.43 29.85 44.39
CA LEU A 240 -14.42 29.57 43.37
C LEU A 240 -13.40 28.63 44.00
N ARG A 241 -13.19 27.47 43.38
CA ARG A 241 -12.28 26.44 43.88
C ARG A 241 -11.15 26.17 42.91
N PHE A 242 -9.98 25.88 43.47
CA PHE A 242 -8.79 25.42 42.76
C PHE A 242 -8.52 23.97 43.10
N TRP A 243 -8.16 23.19 42.08
CA TRP A 243 -7.95 21.76 42.16
C TRP A 243 -6.60 21.40 41.57
N THR A 244 -5.88 20.50 42.24
CA THR A 244 -4.67 19.84 41.74
C THR A 244 -4.99 18.41 41.35
N LEU A 245 -4.46 17.98 40.21
CA LEU A 245 -4.73 16.69 39.57
C LEU A 245 -3.54 15.72 39.68
N ASP A 246 -2.44 16.16 40.31
CA ASP A 246 -1.19 15.41 40.55
C ASP A 246 -1.31 14.27 41.59
N GLY A 247 -2.54 13.85 41.91
CA GLY A 247 -2.82 12.81 42.90
C GLY A 247 -2.83 13.29 44.36
N SER A 248 -2.42 14.54 44.65
CA SER A 248 -2.59 15.14 45.98
C SER A 248 -4.02 15.63 46.23
N ALA A 249 -4.80 15.80 45.15
CA ALA A 249 -6.20 16.24 45.14
C ALA A 249 -6.48 17.40 46.11
N ALA A 250 -5.57 18.37 46.19
CA ALA A 250 -5.76 19.54 47.01
C ALA A 250 -6.91 20.38 46.41
N ASN A 251 -7.97 20.53 47.20
CA ASN A 251 -9.13 21.39 46.94
C ASN A 251 -9.00 22.63 47.83
N ARG A 252 -8.80 23.80 47.21
CA ARG A 252 -8.71 25.07 47.93
C ARG A 252 -9.81 26.01 47.46
N VAL A 253 -10.58 26.54 48.41
CA VAL A 253 -11.49 27.66 48.14
C VAL A 253 -10.65 28.92 47.95
N LEU A 254 -10.66 29.46 46.74
CA LEU A 254 -9.94 30.70 46.38
C LEU A 254 -10.75 31.95 46.76
N TYR A 255 -12.07 31.88 46.60
CA TYR A 255 -12.98 33.00 46.84
C TYR A 255 -14.39 32.48 47.17
N ARG A 256 -15.16 33.28 47.92
CA ARG A 256 -16.58 33.02 48.20
C ARG A 256 -17.37 34.33 48.07
N SER A 257 -18.23 34.40 47.07
CA SER A 257 -19.22 35.46 46.89
C SER A 257 -20.51 35.14 47.67
N PRO A 258 -21.26 36.14 48.15
CA PRO A 258 -22.64 35.93 48.61
C PRO A 258 -23.62 35.63 47.47
N GLN A 259 -23.21 35.80 46.22
CA GLN A 259 -24.00 35.52 45.02
C GLN A 259 -23.38 34.37 44.21
N ARG A 260 -24.17 33.74 43.34
CA ARG A 260 -23.67 32.69 42.46
C ARG A 260 -22.61 33.17 41.47
N LEU A 261 -21.63 32.31 41.19
CA LEU A 261 -20.66 32.49 40.12
C LEU A 261 -21.11 31.71 38.89
N GLN A 262 -21.26 32.37 37.75
CA GLN A 262 -21.90 31.79 36.56
C GLN A 262 -20.94 31.51 35.41
N ALA A 263 -19.89 32.32 35.26
CA ALA A 263 -19.03 32.28 34.08
C ALA A 263 -17.55 32.24 34.47
N LEU A 264 -16.76 31.45 33.75
CA LEU A 264 -15.33 31.25 34.00
C LEU A 264 -14.62 31.03 32.67
N SER A 265 -13.51 31.73 32.46
CA SER A 265 -12.64 31.55 31.30
C SER A 265 -11.18 31.69 31.71
N ALA A 266 -10.31 30.84 31.16
CA ALA A 266 -8.88 30.84 31.44
C ALA A 266 -8.05 31.02 30.16
N ASP A 267 -6.87 31.62 30.31
CA ASP A 267 -5.89 31.79 29.27
C ASP A 267 -4.80 30.70 29.33
N ARG A 268 -3.97 30.61 28.29
CA ARG A 268 -2.88 29.62 28.22
C ARG A 268 -1.72 29.88 29.19
N ARG A 269 -1.73 31.00 29.91
CA ARG A 269 -0.71 31.38 30.89
C ARG A 269 -1.18 31.08 32.33
N GLY A 270 -2.39 30.55 32.49
CA GLY A 270 -2.98 30.25 33.79
C GLY A 270 -3.65 31.45 34.46
N HIS A 271 -3.82 32.56 33.75
CA HIS A 271 -4.74 33.61 34.21
C HIS A 271 -6.17 33.18 33.92
N PHE A 272 -7.11 33.63 34.75
CA PHE A 272 -8.51 33.34 34.52
C PHE A 272 -9.39 34.46 35.03
N VAL A 273 -10.59 34.54 34.47
CA VAL A 273 -11.60 35.52 34.85
C VAL A 273 -12.86 34.79 35.26
N VAL A 274 -13.47 35.24 36.36
CA VAL A 274 -14.75 34.73 36.83
C VAL A 274 -15.77 35.86 36.91
N GLY A 275 -16.99 35.57 36.48
CA GLY A 275 -18.14 36.48 36.52
C GLY A 275 -19.28 35.88 37.35
N GLY A 276 -19.92 36.72 38.15
CA GLY A 276 -21.06 36.34 39.00
C GLY A 276 -22.30 37.21 38.83
N SER A 277 -23.38 36.83 39.51
CA SER A 277 -24.66 37.56 39.51
C SER A 277 -24.59 38.95 40.14
N GLU A 278 -23.57 39.23 40.96
CA GLU A 278 -23.35 40.57 41.53
C GLU A 278 -22.73 41.58 40.54
N GLY A 279 -22.60 41.20 39.27
CA GLY A 279 -21.94 42.02 38.24
C GLY A 279 -20.47 42.29 38.51
N SER A 280 -19.83 41.48 39.35
CA SER A 280 -18.41 41.59 39.63
C SER A 280 -17.65 40.66 38.71
N LEU A 281 -16.74 41.23 37.92
CA LEU A 281 -15.73 40.49 37.20
C LEU A 281 -14.48 40.41 38.09
N LEU A 282 -13.97 39.21 38.35
CA LEU A 282 -12.74 39.01 39.11
C LEU A 282 -11.67 38.44 38.17
N LEU A 283 -10.67 39.24 37.82
CA LEU A 283 -9.53 38.80 37.03
C LEU A 283 -8.45 38.25 37.96
N TRP A 284 -8.14 36.97 37.87
CA TRP A 284 -7.11 36.30 38.65
C TRP A 284 -5.83 36.12 37.84
N THR A 285 -4.71 36.54 38.42
CA THR A 285 -3.37 36.19 37.95
C THR A 285 -2.74 35.18 38.92
N MET A 286 -2.38 34.01 38.39
CA MET A 286 -1.71 32.98 39.18
C MET A 286 -0.24 33.35 39.36
N GLY A 287 0.17 33.51 40.62
CA GLY A 287 1.52 33.77 41.11
C GLY A 287 1.60 33.41 42.60
N ASP A 288 2.68 33.75 43.30
CA ASP A 288 2.85 33.40 44.73
C ASP A 288 1.73 33.97 45.63
N THR A 289 1.12 35.09 45.23
CA THR A 289 -0.09 35.66 45.84
C THR A 289 -1.14 35.91 44.78
N PRO A 290 -2.33 35.31 44.86
CA PRO A 290 -3.38 35.58 43.89
C PRO A 290 -3.85 37.03 44.00
N GLN A 291 -3.80 37.75 42.88
CA GLN A 291 -4.36 39.10 42.79
C GLN A 291 -5.67 39.03 42.02
N TYR A 292 -6.68 39.76 42.50
CA TYR A 292 -7.90 39.96 41.74
C TYR A 292 -8.31 41.42 41.62
N ILE A 293 -8.76 41.79 40.42
CA ILE A 293 -9.36 43.10 40.14
C ILE A 293 -10.86 42.88 40.07
N ARG A 294 -11.62 43.56 40.95
CA ARG A 294 -13.07 43.62 40.88
C ARG A 294 -13.48 44.73 39.91
N LEU A 295 -14.05 44.35 38.78
CA LEU A 295 -14.71 45.30 37.87
C LEU A 295 -16.20 45.25 38.15
N ASP A 296 -16.77 46.38 38.54
CA ASP A 296 -18.22 46.51 38.71
C ASP A 296 -18.84 46.74 37.33
N ALA A 297 -19.27 45.65 36.70
CA ALA A 297 -20.07 45.68 35.48
C ALA A 297 -21.47 46.28 35.72
N GLN A 298 -21.86 46.53 36.99
CA GLN A 298 -23.15 47.04 37.46
C GLN A 298 -24.36 46.19 37.04
N ARG A 299 -24.11 45.00 36.46
CA ARG A 299 -25.10 44.13 35.82
C ARG A 299 -24.65 42.69 35.89
N ASP A 300 -25.62 41.79 36.05
CA ASP A 300 -25.39 40.36 36.06
C ASP A 300 -24.67 39.88 34.79
N ILE A 301 -23.59 39.13 35.01
CA ILE A 301 -22.76 38.58 33.95
C ILE A 301 -23.37 37.23 33.50
N SER A 302 -23.53 37.06 32.18
CA SER A 302 -23.97 35.81 31.57
C SER A 302 -22.80 34.91 31.21
N ASP A 303 -21.75 35.49 30.64
CA ASP A 303 -20.62 34.75 30.12
C ASP A 303 -19.37 35.65 30.06
N VAL A 304 -18.20 35.02 30.06
CA VAL A 304 -16.90 35.71 29.99
C VAL A 304 -15.99 34.96 29.04
N ALA A 305 -15.28 35.70 28.19
CA ALA A 305 -14.31 35.13 27.28
C ALA A 305 -12.97 35.84 27.39
N PHE A 306 -11.91 35.06 27.54
CA PHE A 306 -10.54 35.55 27.52
C PHE A 306 -9.96 35.43 26.11
N SER A 307 -9.42 36.53 25.58
CA SER A 307 -8.71 36.55 24.29
C SER A 307 -7.26 36.11 24.45
N SER A 308 -6.69 35.48 23.41
CA SER A 308 -5.25 35.24 23.29
C SER A 308 -4.40 36.52 23.38
N SER A 309 -5.01 37.70 23.17
CA SER A 309 -4.39 39.03 23.23
C SER A 309 -4.61 39.80 24.55
N GLU A 310 -4.91 39.12 25.67
CA GLU A 310 -5.15 39.72 27.02
C GLU A 310 -6.35 40.67 27.08
N GLN A 311 -7.35 40.45 26.22
CA GLN A 311 -8.61 41.20 26.21
C GLN A 311 -9.72 40.35 26.82
N ILE A 312 -10.69 40.99 27.48
CA ILE A 312 -11.82 40.29 28.08
C ILE A 312 -13.12 40.79 27.47
N ALA A 313 -13.90 39.86 26.92
CA ALA A 313 -15.28 40.11 26.53
C ALA A 313 -16.22 39.62 27.65
N VAL A 314 -17.20 40.44 28.00
CA VAL A 314 -18.17 40.14 29.04
C VAL A 314 -19.55 40.24 28.44
N GLY A 315 -20.28 39.14 28.46
CA GLY A 315 -21.70 39.08 28.17
C GLY A 315 -22.52 39.43 29.41
N HIS A 316 -23.58 40.22 29.24
CA HIS A 316 -24.46 40.66 30.33
C HIS A 316 -25.87 40.11 30.13
N LEU A 317 -26.59 39.77 31.21
CA LEU A 317 -27.97 39.27 31.17
C LEU A 317 -28.99 40.24 30.52
N ASP A 318 -28.61 41.49 30.27
CA ASP A 318 -29.41 42.49 29.58
C ASP A 318 -29.23 42.47 28.04
N GLY A 319 -28.46 41.51 27.52
CA GLY A 319 -28.19 41.34 26.09
C GLY A 319 -26.99 42.12 25.56
N ARG A 320 -26.26 42.85 26.41
CA ARG A 320 -25.07 43.58 25.97
C ARG A 320 -23.80 42.75 26.04
N VAL A 321 -22.84 43.12 25.20
CA VAL A 321 -21.45 42.65 25.30
C VAL A 321 -20.56 43.86 25.54
N SER A 322 -19.82 43.86 26.64
CA SER A 322 -18.83 44.90 26.95
C SER A 322 -17.43 44.35 26.76
N PHE A 323 -16.52 45.22 26.33
CA PHE A 323 -15.14 44.85 26.10
C PHE A 323 -14.23 45.59 27.08
N TRP A 324 -13.36 44.83 27.72
CA TRP A 324 -12.40 45.31 28.69
C TRP A 324 -11.00 45.11 28.13
N PRO A 325 -10.33 46.19 27.70
CA PRO A 325 -8.88 46.15 27.53
C PRO A 325 -8.20 46.02 28.90
N LYS A 326 -6.90 45.75 28.89
CA LYS A 326 -6.00 45.72 30.06
C LYS A 326 -6.41 46.74 31.16
N PRO A 327 -6.22 46.45 32.46
CA PRO A 327 -6.62 47.30 33.61
C PRO A 327 -6.19 48.78 33.61
N ASP A 328 -5.38 49.23 32.64
CA ASP A 328 -4.95 50.62 32.48
C ASP A 328 -5.74 51.42 31.42
N VAL A 329 -6.73 50.83 30.75
CA VAL A 329 -7.50 51.47 29.66
C VAL A 329 -9.01 51.36 29.92
N ALA A 330 -9.74 52.46 29.74
CA ALA A 330 -11.19 52.50 29.91
C ALA A 330 -11.90 51.50 28.94
N PRO A 331 -12.98 50.83 29.38
CA PRO A 331 -13.69 49.85 28.57
C PRO A 331 -14.23 50.45 27.27
N LEU A 332 -14.01 49.77 26.15
CA LEU A 332 -14.68 50.06 24.89
C LEU A 332 -16.01 49.31 24.90
N SER A 333 -17.13 49.99 24.66
CA SER A 333 -18.41 49.31 24.47
C SER A 333 -18.51 48.84 23.02
N ALA A 334 -18.90 47.59 22.79
CA ALA A 334 -19.21 47.14 21.43
C ALA A 334 -20.36 48.00 20.84
N PRO A 335 -20.36 48.32 19.54
CA PRO A 335 -21.32 49.26 18.92
C PRO A 335 -22.78 48.81 18.91
N ALA A 336 -23.11 47.61 19.37
CA ALA A 336 -24.45 47.06 19.26
C ALA A 336 -25.09 46.88 20.63
N LYS A 337 -26.00 47.80 20.97
CA LYS A 337 -27.21 47.40 21.69
C LYS A 337 -27.86 46.34 20.80
N SER A 338 -27.93 45.07 21.22
CA SER A 338 -29.02 44.25 20.71
C SER A 338 -30.30 44.94 21.16
N ASN A 339 -31.00 45.62 20.26
CA ASN A 339 -32.29 46.19 20.57
C ASN A 339 -33.28 45.04 20.80
N ALA A 340 -33.35 44.55 22.02
CA ALA A 340 -34.48 43.76 22.52
C ALA A 340 -34.50 43.87 24.05
N ALA A 341 -35.63 44.31 24.58
CA ALA A 341 -35.86 44.46 26.01
C ALA A 341 -35.79 43.10 26.72
N ALA A 342 -35.09 43.11 27.87
CA ALA A 342 -35.13 42.17 29.00
C ALA A 342 -34.88 40.66 28.74
N HIS A 343 -33.84 40.14 29.42
CA HIS A 343 -33.53 38.71 29.67
C HIS A 343 -32.76 37.92 28.60
N ALA A 344 -31.65 38.45 28.08
CA ALA A 344 -30.79 37.72 27.13
C ALA A 344 -29.44 37.34 27.76
N GLN A 345 -29.00 36.09 27.59
CA GLN A 345 -27.67 35.61 28.02
C GLN A 345 -26.73 35.56 26.80
N PRO A 346 -26.05 36.65 26.41
CA PRO A 346 -25.05 36.59 25.38
C PRO A 346 -23.90 35.70 25.86
N ILE A 347 -23.52 34.76 25.00
CA ILE A 347 -22.34 33.92 25.17
C ILE A 347 -21.32 34.52 24.23
N ALA A 348 -20.12 34.79 24.72
CA ALA A 348 -19.10 35.50 23.96
C ALA A 348 -17.90 34.58 23.75
N VAL A 349 -17.26 34.65 22.59
CA VAL A 349 -16.04 33.89 22.28
C VAL A 349 -15.13 34.70 21.36
N PHE A 350 -13.82 34.55 21.53
CA PHE A 350 -12.83 35.16 20.63
C PHE A 350 -12.48 34.20 19.49
N GLY A 351 -12.51 34.73 18.26
CA GLY A 351 -12.15 34.07 17.00
C GLY A 351 -10.65 34.17 16.66
N SER A 352 -10.29 33.81 15.42
CA SER A 352 -8.99 34.19 14.86
C SER A 352 -8.86 35.71 14.73
N ALA A 353 -7.62 36.20 14.88
CA ALA A 353 -7.29 37.61 14.78
C ALA A 353 -8.26 38.46 15.66
N PRO A 354 -8.43 39.78 15.50
CA PRO A 354 -9.24 40.59 16.42
C PRO A 354 -10.75 40.36 16.24
N MET A 355 -11.22 39.13 16.04
CA MET A 355 -12.64 38.79 15.87
C MET A 355 -13.27 38.36 17.18
N LEU A 356 -14.43 38.94 17.50
CA LEU A 356 -15.29 38.56 18.61
C LEU A 356 -16.61 38.04 18.04
N ALA A 357 -17.13 36.97 18.61
CA ALA A 357 -18.46 36.47 18.30
C ALA A 357 -19.35 36.42 19.54
N TRP A 358 -20.64 36.66 19.37
CA TRP A 358 -21.63 36.39 20.40
C TRP A 358 -22.98 35.94 19.84
N ALA A 359 -23.73 35.23 20.68
CA ALA A 359 -25.08 34.79 20.37
C ALA A 359 -26.12 35.80 20.84
N GLY A 360 -27.01 36.24 19.94
CA GLY A 360 -28.14 37.10 20.24
C GLY A 360 -29.47 36.33 20.35
N TYR A 361 -30.50 36.95 20.95
CA TYR A 361 -31.86 36.36 20.98
C TYR A 361 -32.52 36.29 19.58
N ASP A 362 -32.00 37.03 18.60
CA ASP A 362 -32.44 36.97 17.20
C ASP A 362 -32.12 35.62 16.52
N GLY A 363 -31.57 34.66 17.28
CA GLY A 363 -31.10 33.37 16.81
C GLY A 363 -29.83 33.48 15.96
N GLY A 364 -29.29 34.70 15.83
CA GLY A 364 -28.09 34.97 15.06
C GLY A 364 -26.83 34.87 15.91
N VAL A 365 -25.75 34.44 15.27
CA VAL A 365 -24.39 34.62 15.77
C VAL A 365 -23.85 35.90 15.14
N HIS A 366 -23.47 36.84 15.98
CA HIS A 366 -22.95 38.15 15.60
C HIS A 366 -21.43 38.09 15.60
N LEU A 367 -20.81 38.47 14.50
CA LEU A 367 -19.36 38.49 14.29
C LEU A 367 -18.89 39.95 14.18
N TRP A 368 -17.93 40.33 15.01
CA TRP A 368 -17.43 41.69 15.06
C TRP A 368 -15.90 41.73 15.04
N ASN A 369 -15.35 42.52 14.13
CA ASN A 369 -13.92 42.77 14.05
C ASN A 369 -13.54 43.94 14.95
N THR A 370 -12.91 43.63 16.08
CA THR A 370 -12.46 44.57 17.11
C THR A 370 -11.37 45.53 16.64
N SER A 371 -10.66 45.26 15.53
CA SER A 371 -9.75 46.23 14.91
C SER A 371 -10.45 47.31 14.09
N THR A 372 -11.72 47.09 13.70
CA THR A 372 -12.53 48.08 13.00
C THR A 372 -13.83 48.31 13.77
N PRO A 373 -13.76 48.93 14.96
CA PRO A 373 -14.89 49.00 15.87
C PRO A 373 -16.09 49.74 15.28
N ASP A 374 -15.88 50.68 14.36
CA ASP A 374 -16.96 51.44 13.72
C ASP A 374 -17.84 50.61 12.76
N ARG A 375 -17.40 49.40 12.37
CA ARG A 375 -18.19 48.53 11.50
C ARG A 375 -19.25 47.77 12.29
N GLN A 376 -20.45 47.71 11.73
CA GLN A 376 -21.53 46.91 12.28
C GLN A 376 -21.18 45.42 12.26
N PRO A 377 -21.60 44.65 13.28
CA PRO A 377 -21.40 43.20 13.31
C PRO A 377 -22.09 42.51 12.13
N GLN A 378 -21.44 41.52 11.54
CA GLN A 378 -22.06 40.62 10.58
C GLN A 378 -22.88 39.57 11.33
N ILE A 379 -24.10 39.27 10.88
CA ILE A 379 -24.97 38.29 11.55
C ILE A 379 -25.15 37.06 10.67
N ILE A 380 -24.82 35.89 11.21
CA ILE A 380 -25.02 34.58 10.57
C ILE A 380 -26.03 33.75 11.37
N GLY A 381 -26.55 32.67 10.78
CA GLY A 381 -27.30 31.66 11.54
C GLY A 381 -28.71 32.04 12.02
N LYS A 382 -29.33 33.12 11.53
CA LYS A 382 -30.67 33.60 12.00
C LYS A 382 -31.80 32.55 12.01
N SER A 383 -31.65 31.43 11.31
CA SER A 383 -32.63 30.34 11.23
C SER A 383 -32.42 29.20 12.24
N LEU A 384 -31.38 29.23 13.08
CA LEU A 384 -31.04 28.14 14.00
C LEU A 384 -31.96 28.03 15.21
N GLY A 385 -32.76 29.07 15.49
CA GLY A 385 -33.38 29.25 16.79
C GLY A 385 -32.39 29.77 17.83
N ARG A 386 -32.70 29.61 19.12
CA ARG A 386 -31.90 30.17 20.20
C ARG A 386 -30.55 29.46 20.32
N VAL A 387 -29.47 30.20 20.13
CA VAL A 387 -28.09 29.75 20.39
C VAL A 387 -27.80 29.87 21.89
N THR A 388 -27.24 28.81 22.46
CA THR A 388 -27.06 28.60 23.90
C THR A 388 -25.66 28.13 24.28
N ALA A 389 -24.78 27.95 23.30
CA ALA A 389 -23.35 27.75 23.49
C ALA A 389 -22.61 28.24 22.23
N LEU A 390 -21.41 28.79 22.40
CA LEU A 390 -20.52 29.14 21.31
C LEU A 390 -19.12 28.62 21.60
N ALA A 391 -18.41 28.24 20.55
CA ALA A 391 -16.99 27.94 20.59
C ALA A 391 -16.33 28.35 19.28
N VAL A 392 -15.03 28.59 19.34
CA VAL A 392 -14.17 28.76 18.17
C VAL A 392 -13.21 27.59 18.17
N ASP A 393 -12.87 27.09 16.98
CA ASP A 393 -11.86 26.06 16.85
C ASP A 393 -10.45 26.58 17.20
N VAL A 394 -9.49 25.66 17.33
CA VAL A 394 -8.13 26.00 17.77
C VAL A 394 -7.36 26.81 16.72
N GLU A 395 -7.64 26.60 15.43
CA GLU A 395 -7.02 27.36 14.33
C GLU A 395 -7.70 28.73 14.15
N GLY A 396 -8.90 28.92 14.71
CA GLY A 396 -9.66 30.15 14.68
C GLY A 396 -10.39 30.40 13.36
N ASN A 397 -10.48 29.41 12.48
CA ASN A 397 -11.15 29.51 11.19
C ASN A 397 -12.57 28.96 11.21
N GLN A 398 -13.03 28.34 12.30
CA GLN A 398 -14.39 27.85 12.42
C GLN A 398 -15.06 28.37 13.69
N ILE A 399 -16.34 28.70 13.56
CA ILE A 399 -17.21 29.00 14.70
C ILE A 399 -18.30 27.95 14.82
N LEU A 400 -18.55 27.52 16.06
CA LEU A 400 -19.50 26.49 16.41
C LEU A 400 -20.57 27.08 17.32
N ALA A 401 -21.83 26.79 17.01
CA ALA A 401 -22.98 27.25 17.79
C ALA A 401 -23.86 26.07 18.20
N GLY A 402 -24.00 25.89 19.51
CA GLY A 402 -24.93 24.94 20.11
C GLY A 402 -26.28 25.61 20.32
N THR A 403 -27.35 24.89 20.03
CA THR A 403 -28.71 25.41 20.07
C THR A 403 -29.50 24.86 21.27
N LEU A 404 -30.60 25.55 21.59
CA LEU A 404 -31.62 25.07 22.53
C LEU A 404 -32.21 23.71 22.12
N GLY A 405 -32.22 23.39 20.83
CA GLY A 405 -32.75 22.14 20.30
C GLY A 405 -31.79 20.95 20.36
N GLY A 406 -30.53 21.14 20.79
CA GLY A 406 -29.52 20.07 20.84
C GLY A 406 -28.70 19.89 19.57
N ASP A 407 -28.89 20.77 18.57
CA ASP A 407 -28.09 20.78 17.35
C ASP A 407 -26.86 21.68 17.49
N ILE A 408 -25.76 21.28 16.83
CA ILE A 408 -24.54 22.10 16.70
C ILE A 408 -24.40 22.50 15.24
N ALA A 409 -24.26 23.81 14.99
CA ALA A 409 -23.99 24.35 13.67
C ALA A 409 -22.55 24.86 13.59
N ILE A 410 -21.89 24.65 12.44
CA ILE A 410 -20.47 24.95 12.23
C ILE A 410 -20.32 25.77 10.96
N TRP A 411 -19.73 26.96 11.06
CA TRP A 411 -19.40 27.80 9.92
C TRP A 411 -17.90 27.88 9.74
N ASP A 412 -17.49 27.88 8.48
CA ASP A 412 -16.17 28.29 8.06
C ASP A 412 -16.12 29.82 7.97
N LEU A 413 -15.21 30.44 8.70
CA LEU A 413 -15.02 31.88 8.76
C LEU A 413 -14.34 32.42 7.49
N ASP A 414 -13.63 31.57 6.74
CA ASP A 414 -13.03 31.94 5.46
C ASP A 414 -14.08 32.01 4.34
N ASP A 415 -15.17 31.25 4.46
CA ASP A 415 -16.31 31.27 3.53
C ASP A 415 -17.67 31.21 4.25
N LEU A 416 -18.08 32.36 4.80
CA LEU A 416 -19.41 32.54 5.40
C LEU A 416 -20.57 32.47 4.39
N SER A 417 -20.29 32.38 3.09
CA SER A 417 -21.34 32.21 2.06
C SER A 417 -21.75 30.74 1.90
N ALA A 418 -20.88 29.80 2.29
CA ALA A 418 -21.17 28.39 2.32
C ALA A 418 -22.23 28.04 3.38
N PRO A 419 -23.07 27.00 3.16
CA PRO A 419 -23.98 26.52 4.18
C PRO A 419 -23.19 25.96 5.38
N PHE A 420 -23.72 26.16 6.59
CA PHE A 420 -23.14 25.58 7.79
C PHE A 420 -23.31 24.06 7.80
N HIS A 421 -22.33 23.39 8.42
CA HIS A 421 -22.43 21.96 8.71
C HIS A 421 -23.19 21.77 10.01
N LYS A 422 -24.09 20.78 10.05
CA LYS A 422 -24.95 20.51 11.21
C LYS A 422 -24.60 19.16 11.83
N LEU A 423 -24.29 19.15 13.12
CA LEU A 423 -24.18 17.94 13.92
C LEU A 423 -25.45 17.79 14.75
N VAL A 424 -26.06 16.61 14.68
CA VAL A 424 -27.32 16.28 15.34
C VAL A 424 -27.07 15.14 16.31
N GLY A 425 -27.58 15.25 17.54
CA GLY A 425 -27.49 14.13 18.47
C GLY A 425 -28.05 14.38 19.85
N HIS A 426 -27.82 15.54 20.46
CA HIS A 426 -28.35 15.81 21.80
C HIS A 426 -29.88 15.88 21.80
N ALA A 427 -30.49 15.41 22.87
CA ALA A 427 -31.94 15.39 23.03
C ALA A 427 -32.48 16.68 23.69
N SER A 428 -31.60 17.58 24.10
CA SER A 428 -31.93 18.83 24.80
C SER A 428 -30.87 19.90 24.56
N GLN A 429 -31.08 21.08 25.14
CA GLN A 429 -30.22 22.25 25.05
C GLN A 429 -28.74 21.92 25.23
N ILE A 430 -27.90 22.43 24.33
CA ILE A 430 -26.45 22.45 24.51
C ILE A 430 -26.09 23.65 25.38
N THR A 431 -25.37 23.41 26.46
CA THR A 431 -24.98 24.41 27.46
C THR A 431 -23.53 24.83 27.32
N SER A 432 -22.68 23.98 26.75
CA SER A 432 -21.25 24.23 26.63
C SER A 432 -20.65 23.49 25.43
N LEU A 433 -19.71 24.14 24.76
CA LEU A 433 -18.92 23.60 23.66
C LEU A 433 -17.43 23.88 23.94
N ALA A 434 -16.59 22.89 23.73
CA ALA A 434 -15.13 23.05 23.80
C ALA A 434 -14.47 22.35 22.62
N VAL A 435 -13.51 23.01 21.99
CA VAL A 435 -12.77 22.44 20.85
C VAL A 435 -11.32 22.22 21.26
N ALA A 436 -10.76 21.07 20.88
CA ALA A 436 -9.35 20.73 21.04
C ALA A 436 -8.68 20.56 19.67
N ALA A 437 -7.35 20.60 19.70
CA ALA A 437 -6.52 20.38 18.52
C ALA A 437 -6.83 19.02 17.86
N GLY A 438 -6.69 18.97 16.53
CA GLY A 438 -6.99 17.79 15.71
C GLY A 438 -8.49 17.62 15.38
N GLY A 439 -9.29 18.68 15.50
CA GLY A 439 -10.71 18.65 15.13
C GLY A 439 -11.59 17.87 16.11
N ARG A 440 -11.26 17.87 17.40
CA ARG A 440 -12.09 17.21 18.43
C ARG A 440 -12.97 18.23 19.12
N LEU A 441 -14.24 17.91 19.27
CA LEU A 441 -15.24 18.76 19.91
C LEU A 441 -15.89 17.99 21.06
N ALA A 442 -16.08 18.65 22.20
CA ALA A 442 -16.89 18.18 23.30
C ALA A 442 -18.10 19.09 23.47
N SER A 443 -19.28 18.52 23.64
CA SER A 443 -20.52 19.26 23.94
C SER A 443 -21.17 18.72 25.20
N GLY A 444 -21.57 19.63 26.10
CA GLY A 444 -22.38 19.32 27.28
C GLY A 444 -23.83 19.73 27.08
N SER A 445 -24.78 18.97 27.63
CA SER A 445 -26.21 19.22 27.45
C SER A 445 -27.04 18.98 28.72
N LEU A 446 -28.23 19.58 28.73
CA LEU A 446 -29.30 19.29 29.67
C LEU A 446 -29.97 17.92 29.46
N ASP A 447 -29.55 17.16 28.46
CA ASP A 447 -29.94 15.74 28.31
C ASP A 447 -29.13 14.80 29.21
N ASN A 448 -28.32 15.36 30.12
CA ASN A 448 -27.43 14.69 31.05
C ASN A 448 -26.20 14.03 30.39
N THR A 449 -25.92 14.32 29.12
CA THR A 449 -24.80 13.71 28.41
C THR A 449 -23.73 14.72 28.01
N ILE A 450 -22.50 14.21 27.90
CA ILE A 450 -21.43 14.83 27.14
C ILE A 450 -21.30 14.05 25.83
N ARG A 451 -21.09 14.74 24.71
CA ARG A 451 -20.79 14.11 23.44
C ARG A 451 -19.43 14.55 22.92
N LEU A 452 -18.64 13.57 22.48
CA LEU A 452 -17.37 13.79 21.80
C LEU A 452 -17.54 13.58 20.31
N TRP A 453 -17.24 14.61 19.54
CA TRP A 453 -17.39 14.66 18.09
C TRP A 453 -16.01 14.74 17.43
N ASN A 454 -15.92 14.12 16.26
CA ASN A 454 -14.78 14.25 15.38
C ASN A 454 -15.15 15.15 14.19
N LEU A 455 -14.68 16.40 14.20
CA LEU A 455 -14.95 17.39 13.16
C LEU A 455 -14.32 17.03 11.82
N ALA A 456 -13.27 16.19 11.81
CA ALA A 456 -12.70 15.66 10.56
C ALA A 456 -13.52 14.52 9.96
N ARG A 457 -14.40 13.90 10.77
CA ARG A 457 -15.24 12.74 10.41
C ARG A 457 -16.65 12.92 10.98
N THR A 458 -17.34 13.93 10.46
CA THR A 458 -18.72 14.26 10.86
C THR A 458 -19.75 13.21 10.43
N ASP A 459 -19.34 12.23 9.63
CA ASP A 459 -20.12 11.05 9.25
C ASP A 459 -20.26 10.02 10.39
N LEU A 460 -19.35 10.07 11.38
CA LEU A 460 -19.38 9.15 12.52
C LEU A 460 -20.29 9.67 13.64
N PRO A 461 -21.04 8.79 14.33
CA PRO A 461 -21.79 9.18 15.51
C PRO A 461 -20.84 9.66 16.62
N PRO A 462 -21.26 10.61 17.46
CA PRO A 462 -20.45 11.02 18.60
C PRO A 462 -20.36 9.90 19.63
N VAL A 463 -19.24 9.87 20.34
CA VAL A 463 -19.14 9.09 21.57
C VAL A 463 -19.96 9.79 22.64
N THR A 464 -20.91 9.08 23.25
CA THR A 464 -21.79 9.62 24.28
C THR A 464 -21.33 9.17 25.66
N ILE A 465 -21.17 10.13 26.56
CA ILE A 465 -20.77 9.91 27.95
C ILE A 465 -21.94 10.35 28.83
N ASP A 466 -22.47 9.43 29.64
CA ASP A 466 -23.49 9.77 30.62
C ASP A 466 -22.86 10.48 31.83
N HIS A 467 -23.34 11.70 32.11
CA HIS A 467 -22.95 12.49 33.27
C HIS A 467 -23.88 12.24 34.47
N GLY A 468 -25.10 11.74 34.23
CA GLY A 468 -26.11 11.47 35.26
C GLY A 468 -26.88 12.69 35.78
N ALA A 469 -26.53 13.90 35.34
CA ALA A 469 -27.24 15.15 35.65
C ALA A 469 -26.94 16.20 34.57
N TRP A 470 -27.66 17.33 34.59
CA TRP A 470 -27.44 18.43 33.65
C TRP A 470 -25.98 18.86 33.62
N VAL A 471 -25.39 18.89 32.43
CA VAL A 471 -24.04 19.38 32.22
C VAL A 471 -24.12 20.88 31.97
N TRP A 472 -23.38 21.68 32.72
CA TRP A 472 -23.32 23.13 32.56
C TRP A 472 -22.08 23.59 31.81
N SER A 473 -20.96 22.89 32.00
CA SER A 473 -19.68 23.27 31.40
C SER A 473 -18.87 22.02 31.04
N VAL A 474 -18.22 22.07 29.88
CA VAL A 474 -17.24 21.08 29.42
C VAL A 474 -16.03 21.81 28.85
N VAL A 475 -14.82 21.37 29.20
CA VAL A 475 -13.57 21.95 28.72
C VAL A 475 -12.54 20.87 28.46
N PHE A 476 -11.68 21.07 27.45
CA PHE A 476 -10.51 20.22 27.24
C PHE A 476 -9.33 20.70 28.08
N ALA A 477 -8.53 19.76 28.57
CA ALA A 477 -7.19 20.05 29.05
C ALA A 477 -6.32 20.57 27.89
N PRO A 478 -5.27 21.37 28.16
CA PRO A 478 -4.40 21.92 27.11
C PRO A 478 -3.77 20.88 26.17
N ASP A 479 -3.41 19.70 26.68
CA ASP A 479 -2.91 18.58 25.85
C ASP A 479 -4.01 17.85 25.06
N GLY A 480 -5.27 18.19 25.34
CA GLY A 480 -6.47 17.61 24.78
C GLY A 480 -6.67 16.13 25.14
N LYS A 481 -5.92 15.53 26.07
CA LYS A 481 -6.07 14.11 26.44
C LYS A 481 -7.20 13.87 27.44
N MET A 482 -7.63 14.94 28.09
CA MET A 482 -8.65 14.95 29.13
C MET A 482 -9.68 16.04 28.87
N ILE A 483 -10.90 15.81 29.32
CA ILE A 483 -11.94 16.82 29.49
C ILE A 483 -12.32 16.91 30.96
N ALA A 484 -12.70 18.10 31.40
CA ALA A 484 -13.41 18.32 32.64
C ALA A 484 -14.85 18.68 32.33
N SER A 485 -15.79 18.15 33.09
CA SER A 485 -17.20 18.52 33.03
C SER A 485 -17.71 18.95 34.40
N ALA A 486 -18.67 19.85 34.40
CA ALA A 486 -19.30 20.37 35.60
C ALA A 486 -20.82 20.44 35.38
N GLY A 487 -21.60 20.18 36.42
CA GLY A 487 -23.05 20.05 36.28
C GLY A 487 -23.87 20.24 37.56
N ALA A 488 -25.16 19.96 37.43
CA ALA A 488 -26.15 20.12 38.51
C ALA A 488 -25.97 19.12 39.68
N ASP A 489 -25.16 18.09 39.50
CA ASP A 489 -24.80 17.15 40.57
C ASP A 489 -23.67 17.63 41.49
N ARG A 490 -23.23 18.89 41.31
CA ARG A 490 -22.28 19.59 42.19
C ARG A 490 -20.86 19.05 42.14
N ALA A 491 -20.56 18.21 41.15
CA ALA A 491 -19.26 17.60 40.97
C ALA A 491 -18.58 18.13 39.70
N VAL A 492 -17.26 18.25 39.76
CA VAL A 492 -16.43 18.33 38.54
C VAL A 492 -15.94 16.92 38.24
N ARG A 493 -16.10 16.45 37.00
CA ARG A 493 -15.63 15.13 36.57
C ARG A 493 -14.57 15.23 35.49
N LEU A 494 -13.60 14.33 35.56
CA LEU A 494 -12.51 14.24 34.61
C LEU A 494 -12.65 12.99 33.75
N TRP A 495 -12.67 13.19 32.43
CA TRP A 495 -12.82 12.12 31.46
C TRP A 495 -11.66 12.13 30.48
N PRO A 496 -10.99 11.00 30.24
CA PRO A 496 -10.10 10.88 29.10
C PRO A 496 -10.87 10.95 27.77
N THR A 497 -10.19 11.40 26.71
CA THR A 497 -10.85 11.78 25.45
C THR A 497 -10.69 10.79 24.31
N SER A 498 -9.87 9.74 24.47
CA SER A 498 -9.57 8.80 23.39
C SER A 498 -9.24 7.40 23.93
N ALA A 499 -9.54 6.37 23.13
CA ALA A 499 -9.21 4.98 23.47
C ALA A 499 -7.71 4.78 23.76
N PRO A 500 -6.75 5.33 22.97
CA PRO A 500 -5.33 5.27 23.33
C PRO A 500 -5.02 5.87 24.70
N ALA A 501 -5.51 7.08 25.01
CA ALA A 501 -5.25 7.72 26.29
C ALA A 501 -5.87 6.95 27.47
N MET A 502 -7.02 6.31 27.26
CA MET A 502 -7.62 5.40 28.23
C MET A 502 -6.75 4.16 28.43
N ALA A 503 -6.33 3.51 27.35
CA ALA A 503 -5.49 2.33 27.39
C ALA A 503 -4.17 2.60 28.12
N ASP A 504 -3.50 3.72 27.83
CA ASP A 504 -2.28 4.13 28.52
C ASP A 504 -2.50 4.31 30.02
N THR A 505 -3.59 4.98 30.41
CA THR A 505 -3.92 5.18 31.83
C THR A 505 -4.17 3.85 32.54
N LEU A 506 -4.97 2.98 31.92
CA LEU A 506 -5.32 1.67 32.46
C LEU A 506 -4.06 0.79 32.60
N CYS A 507 -3.22 0.74 31.58
CA CYS A 507 -1.96 0.00 31.62
C CYS A 507 -0.98 0.53 32.69
N GLY A 508 -1.01 1.83 33.00
CA GLY A 508 -0.27 2.40 34.13
C GLY A 508 -0.83 2.04 35.51
N ALA A 509 -2.13 1.74 35.59
CA ALA A 509 -2.80 1.36 36.83
C ALA A 509 -2.72 -0.15 37.14
N MET A 510 -2.53 -0.97 36.10
CA MET A 510 -2.42 -2.42 36.22
C MET A 510 -1.06 -2.86 36.79
N ARG A 511 -1.05 -3.98 37.51
CA ARG A 511 0.17 -4.57 38.10
C ARG A 511 0.67 -5.84 37.39
N ARG A 512 -0.18 -6.46 36.56
CA ARG A 512 0.08 -7.73 35.86
C ARG A 512 -0.71 -7.81 34.56
N ASN A 513 -0.29 -8.69 33.66
CA ASN A 513 -1.08 -9.16 32.52
C ASN A 513 -2.00 -10.33 32.89
N LEU A 514 -2.86 -10.77 31.96
CA LEU A 514 -3.56 -12.05 32.08
C LEU A 514 -2.55 -13.20 32.21
N SER A 515 -2.87 -14.22 32.99
CA SER A 515 -2.18 -15.50 32.96
C SER A 515 -2.56 -16.28 31.68
N VAL A 516 -1.78 -17.30 31.31
CA VAL A 516 -2.14 -18.19 30.19
C VAL A 516 -3.51 -18.86 30.40
N THR A 517 -3.85 -19.23 31.63
CA THR A 517 -5.15 -19.86 31.94
C THR A 517 -6.31 -18.88 31.75
N GLU A 518 -6.19 -17.65 32.27
CA GLU A 518 -7.19 -16.59 32.06
C GLU A 518 -7.31 -16.24 30.57
N TRP A 519 -6.19 -16.20 29.85
CA TRP A 519 -6.21 -15.98 28.40
C TRP A 519 -7.00 -17.05 27.65
N GLN A 520 -6.76 -18.33 27.95
CA GLN A 520 -7.49 -19.44 27.33
C GLN A 520 -8.99 -19.39 27.66
N GLU A 521 -9.35 -18.96 28.87
CA GLU A 521 -10.74 -18.83 29.30
C GLU A 521 -11.50 -17.72 28.54
N TYR A 522 -10.89 -16.53 28.40
CA TYR A 522 -11.58 -15.37 27.83
C TYR A 522 -11.33 -15.12 26.35
N VAL A 523 -10.11 -15.38 25.86
CA VAL A 523 -9.69 -15.10 24.48
C VAL A 523 -9.80 -16.34 23.60
N GLY A 524 -9.44 -17.50 24.14
CA GLY A 524 -9.40 -18.78 23.43
C GLY A 524 -7.99 -19.38 23.35
N ASP A 525 -7.92 -20.68 23.10
CA ASP A 525 -6.68 -21.46 23.00
C ASP A 525 -6.03 -21.40 21.61
N ASP A 526 -6.81 -20.99 20.60
CA ASP A 526 -6.42 -20.87 19.22
C ASP A 526 -5.71 -19.54 18.89
N ILE A 527 -5.79 -18.55 19.79
CA ILE A 527 -5.07 -17.28 19.69
C ILE A 527 -3.83 -17.33 20.59
N PRO A 528 -2.61 -17.19 20.06
CA PRO A 528 -1.38 -17.21 20.86
C PRO A 528 -1.40 -16.16 21.96
N TYR A 529 -0.98 -16.54 23.17
CA TYR A 529 -0.86 -15.62 24.29
C TYR A 529 0.01 -14.41 23.96
N GLN A 530 -0.49 -13.23 24.24
CA GLN A 530 0.25 -11.98 24.14
C GLN A 530 0.03 -11.15 25.41
N ARG A 531 1.06 -10.44 25.86
CA ARG A 531 0.91 -9.51 26.98
C ARG A 531 0.03 -8.36 26.55
N THR A 532 -0.95 -7.99 27.36
CA THR A 532 -1.83 -6.86 27.07
C THR A 532 -1.11 -5.51 27.23
N CYS A 533 -0.30 -5.36 28.28
CA CYS A 533 0.61 -4.23 28.51
C CYS A 533 2.05 -4.74 28.55
N ASP A 534 2.89 -4.27 27.62
CA ASP A 534 4.22 -4.85 27.37
C ASP A 534 5.18 -4.71 28.56
N HIS A 535 5.07 -3.64 29.36
CA HIS A 535 5.92 -3.37 30.53
C HIS A 535 5.53 -4.15 31.79
N LEU A 536 4.37 -4.80 31.81
CA LEU A 536 3.90 -5.53 32.99
C LEU A 536 4.33 -7.00 32.96
N PRO A 537 4.62 -7.60 34.13
CA PRO A 537 4.89 -9.02 34.21
C PRO A 537 3.64 -9.84 33.88
N GLU A 538 3.85 -11.08 33.45
CA GLU A 538 2.79 -12.08 33.39
C GLU A 538 2.33 -12.43 34.81
N ALA A 539 1.04 -12.67 34.99
CA ALA A 539 0.51 -13.16 36.25
C ALA A 539 1.05 -14.57 36.54
N SER A 540 1.97 -14.67 37.50
CA SER A 540 2.33 -15.97 38.06
C SER A 540 1.23 -16.44 39.03
N HIS A 541 0.97 -17.75 39.08
CA HIS A 541 0.03 -18.37 40.03
C HIS A 541 0.28 -18.01 41.53
N ALA A 542 1.38 -17.34 41.87
CA ALA A 542 1.80 -17.00 43.22
C ALA A 542 1.49 -15.54 43.66
N GLN A 543 0.74 -14.75 42.87
CA GLN A 543 0.40 -13.35 43.20
C GLN A 543 -1.11 -13.11 43.36
N LEU A 544 -1.83 -14.08 43.94
CA LEU A 544 -3.28 -14.02 44.19
C LEU A 544 -3.67 -13.56 45.61
N ASP A 545 -2.77 -12.91 46.35
CA ASP A 545 -3.09 -12.31 47.67
C ASP A 545 -2.90 -10.79 47.69
#